data_AF-A0A0J7IX92-F1
#
_entry.id   AF-A0A0J7IX92-F1
#
_cell.length_a   1.000
_cell.length_b   1.000
_cell.length_c   1.000
_cell.angle_alpha   90.00
_cell.angle_beta   90.00
_cell.angle_gamma   90.00
#
_symmetry.space_group_name_H-M   'P 1'
#
loop_
_entity.id
_entity.type
_entity.pdbx_description
1 polymer ?
#
loop_
_entity_poly.entity_id
_entity_poly.type
_entity_poly.pdbx_seq_one_letter_code
_entity_poly.pdbx_strand_id
1 'polypeptide(L)'
;MRKKLEEMPLYRKAEEIRQTVRTICDLIPEENNYLQETKMHMLENTLVMQAKIAGAYSVNLWDLKMENAAIIRKCARELLVSYHSLTAFGFDEADYYLIVRKQLEEFRLLFREWVASFDPKKFIVDEWGLFNPPGIPQDYVQSDAELDFLDEDDDGLDFGFDPGDFEGYDSSDDNFEDEGGD
;
A
#
# COMPACT_ATOMS: atom_id res chain seq x y z
N MET A 1 -4.18 -4.43 -17.82
CA MET A 1 -3.98 -3.61 -16.60
C MET A 1 -2.61 -3.83 -15.97
N ARG A 2 -2.25 -5.06 -15.55
CA ARG A 2 -0.99 -5.39 -14.86
C ARG A 2 0.31 -4.90 -15.54
N LYS A 3 0.44 -5.04 -16.87
CA LYS A 3 1.64 -4.57 -17.61
C LYS A 3 1.89 -3.06 -17.50
N LYS A 4 0.84 -2.24 -17.51
CA LYS A 4 0.97 -0.78 -17.41
C LYS A 4 1.41 -0.35 -16.00
N LEU A 5 0.96 -1.03 -14.96
CA LEU A 5 1.41 -0.82 -13.59
C LEU A 5 2.90 -1.18 -13.43
N GLU A 6 3.32 -2.32 -13.99
CA GLU A 6 4.71 -2.79 -13.94
C GLU A 6 5.68 -1.85 -14.70
N GLU A 7 5.18 -1.07 -15.66
CA GLU A 7 5.94 -0.05 -16.38
C GLU A 7 6.08 1.27 -15.59
N MET A 8 5.25 1.52 -14.58
CA MET A 8 5.30 2.75 -13.80
C MET A 8 6.65 2.90 -13.08
N PRO A 9 7.39 4.01 -13.29
CA PRO A 9 8.67 4.22 -12.64
C PRO A 9 8.60 4.11 -11.12
N LEU A 10 7.53 4.65 -10.51
CA LEU A 10 7.30 4.59 -9.07
C LEU A 10 7.15 3.15 -8.56
N TYR A 11 6.37 2.33 -9.26
CA TYR A 11 6.13 0.93 -8.89
C TYR A 11 7.41 0.10 -9.01
N ARG A 12 8.17 0.29 -10.11
CA ARG A 12 9.47 -0.36 -10.30
C ARG A 12 10.46 0.01 -9.20
N LYS A 13 10.49 1.28 -8.79
CA LYS A 13 11.35 1.72 -7.69
C LYS A 13 10.93 1.11 -6.35
N ALA A 14 9.63 0.94 -6.10
CA ALA A 14 9.13 0.25 -4.91
C ALA A 14 9.55 -1.24 -4.90
N GLU A 15 9.49 -1.94 -6.03
CA GLU A 15 9.99 -3.33 -6.13
C GLU A 15 11.51 -3.42 -5.93
N GLU A 16 12.27 -2.46 -6.47
CA GLU A 16 13.72 -2.40 -6.25
C GLU A 16 14.05 -2.26 -4.75
N ILE A 17 13.35 -1.35 -4.05
CA ILE A 17 13.46 -1.18 -2.59
C ILE A 17 13.11 -2.49 -1.87
N ARG A 18 11.99 -3.12 -2.23
CA ARG A 18 11.55 -4.38 -1.62
C ARG A 18 12.62 -5.46 -1.74
N GLN A 19 13.19 -5.63 -2.93
CA GLN A 19 14.21 -6.64 -3.17
C GLN A 19 15.48 -6.35 -2.35
N THR A 20 15.92 -5.09 -2.28
CA THR A 20 17.07 -4.71 -1.45
C THR A 20 16.79 -4.93 0.04
N VAL A 21 15.63 -4.51 0.55
CA VAL A 21 15.23 -4.74 1.95
C VAL A 21 15.19 -6.22 2.26
N ARG A 22 14.61 -7.05 1.38
CA ARG A 22 14.57 -8.51 1.54
C ARG A 22 15.97 -9.10 1.65
N THR A 23 16.88 -8.74 0.74
CA THR A 23 18.26 -9.22 0.78
C THR A 23 18.97 -8.87 2.09
N ILE A 24 18.75 -7.66 2.63
CA ILE A 24 19.32 -7.27 3.93
C ILE A 24 18.68 -8.08 5.06
N CYS A 25 17.36 -8.28 5.01
CA CYS A 25 16.61 -9.05 6.00
C CYS A 25 17.02 -10.53 6.06
N ASP A 26 17.56 -11.08 4.98
CA ASP A 26 18.06 -12.46 4.93
C ASP A 26 19.36 -12.63 5.74
N LEU A 27 20.04 -11.54 6.08
CA LEU A 27 21.25 -11.53 6.93
C LEU A 27 20.93 -11.40 8.43
N ILE A 28 19.68 -11.10 8.79
CA ILE A 28 19.29 -10.88 10.17
C ILE A 28 19.25 -12.21 10.95
N PRO A 29 19.94 -12.32 12.10
CA PRO A 29 20.00 -13.56 12.90
C PRO A 29 18.63 -13.96 13.46
N GLU A 30 18.29 -15.25 13.37
CA GLU A 30 16.98 -15.80 13.76
C GLU A 30 16.73 -15.70 15.27
N GLU A 31 17.79 -15.75 16.07
CA GLU A 31 17.75 -15.73 17.53
C GLU A 31 17.54 -14.34 18.15
N ASN A 32 17.65 -13.26 17.35
CA ASN A 32 17.45 -11.90 17.85
C ASN A 32 16.00 -11.43 17.60
N ASN A 33 15.14 -11.62 18.60
CA ASN A 33 13.72 -11.26 18.51
C ASN A 33 13.48 -9.80 18.10
N TYR A 34 14.25 -8.83 18.60
CA TYR A 34 14.07 -7.42 18.25
C TYR A 34 14.41 -7.13 16.79
N LEU A 35 15.45 -7.78 16.26
CA LEU A 35 15.78 -7.67 14.85
C LEU A 35 14.76 -8.42 13.97
N GLN A 36 14.21 -9.54 14.42
CA GLN A 36 13.13 -10.26 13.72
C GLN A 36 11.85 -9.43 13.66
N GLU A 37 11.46 -8.74 14.74
CA GLU A 37 10.34 -7.80 14.72
C GLU A 37 10.59 -6.65 13.74
N THR A 38 11.80 -6.07 13.77
CA THR A 38 12.21 -5.02 12.83
C THR A 38 12.15 -5.52 11.39
N LYS A 39 12.60 -6.75 11.12
CA LYS A 39 12.52 -7.43 9.82
C LYS A 39 11.08 -7.52 9.32
N MET A 40 10.16 -7.99 10.17
CA MET A 40 8.74 -8.10 9.81
C MET A 40 8.18 -6.74 9.40
N HIS A 41 8.41 -5.68 10.20
CA HIS A 41 7.93 -4.34 9.90
C HIS A 41 8.52 -3.77 8.60
N MET A 42 9.79 -4.02 8.32
CA MET A 42 10.42 -3.56 7.07
C MET A 42 9.80 -4.25 5.86
N LEU A 43 9.65 -5.58 5.90
CA LEU A 43 9.06 -6.34 4.80
C LEU A 43 7.59 -5.96 4.58
N GLU A 44 6.80 -5.86 5.65
CA GLU A 44 5.42 -5.40 5.58
C GLU A 44 5.31 -4.03 4.90
N ASN A 45 6.12 -3.06 5.32
CA ASN A 45 6.11 -1.72 4.74
C ASN A 45 6.39 -1.73 3.24
N THR A 46 7.32 -2.55 2.76
CA THR A 46 7.60 -2.66 1.32
C THR A 46 6.41 -3.24 0.54
N LEU A 47 5.71 -4.24 1.10
CA LEU A 47 4.53 -4.85 0.49
C LEU A 47 3.34 -3.89 0.47
N VAL A 48 3.10 -3.17 1.58
CA VAL A 48 2.03 -2.17 1.68
C VAL A 48 2.25 -1.04 0.67
N MET A 49 3.49 -0.56 0.50
CA MET A 49 3.80 0.44 -0.53
C MET A 49 3.36 -0.03 -1.92
N GLN A 50 3.69 -1.26 -2.30
CA GLN A 50 3.30 -1.80 -3.62
C GLN A 50 1.79 -1.96 -3.75
N ALA A 51 1.13 -2.51 -2.74
CA ALA A 51 -0.31 -2.70 -2.74
C ALA A 51 -1.07 -1.37 -2.87
N LYS A 52 -0.61 -0.32 -2.18
CA LYS A 52 -1.23 1.01 -2.23
C LYS A 52 -0.94 1.75 -3.54
N ILE A 53 0.22 1.54 -4.17
CA ILE A 53 0.46 2.05 -5.54
C ILE A 53 -0.49 1.36 -6.53
N ALA A 54 -0.65 0.04 -6.42
CA ALA A 54 -1.56 -0.72 -7.28
C ALA A 54 -3.03 -0.29 -7.07
N GLY A 55 -3.47 -0.16 -5.83
CA GLY A 55 -4.83 0.31 -5.51
C GLY A 55 -5.12 1.70 -6.04
N ALA A 56 -4.18 2.63 -5.88
CA ALA A 56 -4.31 4.00 -6.42
C ALA A 56 -4.26 4.05 -7.95
N TYR A 57 -3.64 3.07 -8.61
CA TYR A 57 -3.63 2.97 -10.08
C TYR A 57 -4.99 2.54 -10.64
N SER A 58 -5.74 1.74 -9.88
CA SER A 58 -7.04 1.19 -10.29
C SER A 58 -8.23 2.13 -10.08
N VAL A 59 -8.03 3.29 -9.47
CA VAL A 59 -9.10 4.27 -9.20
C VAL A 59 -8.80 5.60 -9.86
N ASN A 60 -9.82 6.38 -10.18
CA ASN A 60 -9.67 7.74 -10.70
C ASN A 60 -9.90 8.83 -9.64
N LEU A 61 -10.43 8.45 -8.48
CA LEU A 61 -10.77 9.34 -7.37
C LEU A 61 -9.53 9.91 -6.66
N TRP A 62 -9.47 11.23 -6.58
CA TRP A 62 -8.43 12.03 -5.93
C TRP A 62 -8.30 11.69 -4.45
N ASP A 63 -9.42 11.67 -3.72
CA ASP A 63 -9.48 11.41 -2.28
C ASP A 63 -8.88 10.03 -1.96
N LEU A 64 -9.34 8.97 -2.64
CA LEU A 64 -8.75 7.63 -2.52
C LEU A 64 -7.28 7.57 -2.92
N LYS A 65 -6.88 8.27 -4.00
CA LYS A 65 -5.47 8.34 -4.41
C LYS A 65 -4.61 9.02 -3.34
N MET A 66 -5.11 10.09 -2.74
CA MET A 66 -4.43 10.84 -1.68
C MET A 66 -4.33 10.03 -0.39
N GLU A 67 -5.36 9.26 -0.02
CA GLU A 67 -5.31 8.32 1.10
C GLU A 67 -4.21 7.26 0.88
N ASN A 68 -4.20 6.61 -0.28
CA ASN A 68 -3.16 5.64 -0.64
C ASN A 68 -1.77 6.28 -0.61
N ALA A 69 -1.62 7.51 -1.14
CA ALA A 69 -0.38 8.27 -1.11
C ALA A 69 0.09 8.55 0.32
N ALA A 70 -0.83 8.85 1.25
CA ALA A 70 -0.50 9.07 2.66
C ALA A 70 0.07 7.79 3.31
N ILE A 71 -0.54 6.63 3.05
CA ILE A 71 -0.08 5.34 3.56
C ILE A 71 1.31 4.98 2.98
N ILE A 72 1.52 5.15 1.66
CA ILE A 72 2.82 4.94 1.03
C ILE A 72 3.89 5.80 1.72
N ARG A 73 3.58 7.08 1.98
CA ARG A 73 4.50 8.01 2.64
C ARG A 73 4.76 7.65 4.12
N LYS A 74 3.81 7.04 4.83
CA LYS A 74 4.02 6.45 6.16
C LYS A 74 5.04 5.31 6.07
N CYS A 75 4.79 4.31 5.22
CA CYS A 75 5.65 3.15 5.09
C CYS A 75 7.09 3.53 4.67
N ALA A 76 7.24 4.44 3.71
CA ALA A 76 8.55 4.95 3.29
C ALA A 76 9.32 5.64 4.44
N ARG A 77 8.61 6.33 5.34
CA ARG A 77 9.22 6.96 6.52
C ARG A 77 9.61 5.95 7.58
N GLU A 78 8.78 4.94 7.81
CA GLU A 78 9.11 3.86 8.73
C GLU A 78 10.37 3.13 8.26
N LEU A 79 10.47 2.81 6.96
CA LEU A 79 11.68 2.25 6.37
C LEU A 79 12.91 3.15 6.55
N LEU A 80 12.77 4.48 6.46
CA LEU A 80 13.88 5.41 6.69
C LEU A 80 14.40 5.34 8.13
N VAL A 81 13.50 5.16 9.10
CA VAL A 81 13.83 5.09 10.53
C VAL A 81 14.35 3.70 10.93
N SER A 82 13.98 2.64 10.22
CA SER A 82 14.43 1.26 10.51
C SER A 82 15.96 1.10 10.58
N TYR A 83 16.73 1.95 9.88
CA TYR A 83 18.19 2.01 10.04
C TYR A 83 18.59 2.16 11.51
N HIS A 84 17.93 3.06 12.24
CA HIS A 84 18.24 3.31 13.64
C HIS A 84 17.89 2.11 14.51
N SER A 85 16.76 1.45 14.25
CA SER A 85 16.38 0.22 14.93
C SER A 85 17.40 -0.90 14.72
N LEU A 86 17.85 -1.12 13.48
CA LEU A 86 18.89 -2.09 13.15
C LEU A 86 20.19 -1.81 13.92
N THR A 87 20.64 -0.55 13.93
CA THR A 87 21.84 -0.17 14.69
C THR A 87 21.67 -0.31 16.20
N ALA A 88 20.48 0.03 16.73
CA ALA A 88 20.21 -0.01 18.17
C ALA A 88 20.17 -1.44 18.71
N PHE A 89 19.72 -2.39 17.90
CA PHE A 89 19.65 -3.81 18.25
C PHE A 89 20.89 -4.61 17.84
N GLY A 90 21.96 -3.92 17.41
CA GLY A 90 23.27 -4.52 17.18
C GLY A 90 23.36 -5.37 15.90
N PHE A 91 22.67 -4.98 14.83
CA PHE A 91 22.83 -5.64 13.53
C PHE A 91 24.19 -5.28 12.90
N ASP A 92 25.05 -6.27 12.68
CA ASP A 92 26.42 -6.09 12.20
C ASP A 92 26.46 -5.47 10.80
N GLU A 93 25.51 -5.81 9.94
CA GLU A 93 25.45 -5.37 8.55
C GLU A 93 24.55 -4.14 8.34
N ALA A 94 24.28 -3.36 9.38
CA ALA A 94 23.40 -2.19 9.32
C ALA A 94 23.80 -1.16 8.24
N ASP A 95 25.08 -1.05 7.91
CA ASP A 95 25.57 -0.12 6.87
C ASP A 95 25.06 -0.47 5.46
N TYR A 96 24.73 -1.73 5.16
CA TYR A 96 24.10 -2.09 3.88
C TYR A 96 22.74 -1.42 3.71
N TYR A 97 22.07 -1.06 4.81
CA TYR A 97 20.80 -0.36 4.78
C TYR A 97 20.91 1.09 4.28
N LEU A 98 22.12 1.66 4.19
CA LEU A 98 22.32 2.96 3.53
C LEU A 98 21.93 2.92 2.04
N ILE A 99 21.98 1.74 1.40
CA ILE A 99 21.48 1.54 0.02
C ILE A 99 19.98 1.82 -0.04
N VAL A 100 19.21 1.28 0.90
CA VAL A 100 17.75 1.50 1.01
C VAL A 100 17.44 2.99 1.20
N ARG A 101 18.21 3.70 2.03
CA ARG A 101 18.03 5.15 2.23
C ARG A 101 18.21 5.95 0.94
N LYS A 102 19.20 5.59 0.12
CA LYS A 102 19.40 6.22 -1.20
C LYS A 102 18.23 5.91 -2.14
N GLN A 103 17.79 4.65 -2.20
CA GLN A 103 16.66 4.26 -3.04
C GLN A 103 15.36 4.95 -2.63
N LEU A 104 15.12 5.16 -1.33
CA LEU A 104 13.97 5.91 -0.82
C LEU A 104 14.00 7.39 -1.23
N GLU A 105 15.17 8.01 -1.35
CA GLU A 105 15.28 9.38 -1.86
C GLU A 105 14.94 9.45 -3.35
N GLU A 106 15.40 8.49 -4.15
CA GLU A 106 15.03 8.37 -5.56
C GLU A 106 13.52 8.10 -5.71
N PHE A 107 12.96 7.22 -4.86
CA PHE A 107 11.52 6.96 -4.79
C PHE A 107 10.73 8.22 -4.45
N ARG A 108 11.22 9.06 -3.53
CA ARG A 108 10.56 10.31 -3.13
C ARG A 108 10.38 11.28 -4.30
N LEU A 109 11.36 11.34 -5.22
CA LEU A 109 11.28 12.19 -6.41
C LEU A 109 10.16 11.70 -7.35
N LEU A 110 10.13 10.40 -7.63
CA LEU A 110 9.09 9.76 -8.44
C LEU A 110 7.70 9.90 -7.79
N PHE A 111 7.63 9.74 -6.46
CA PHE A 111 6.40 9.84 -5.70
C PHE A 111 5.78 11.24 -5.79
N ARG A 112 6.62 12.28 -5.71
CA ARG A 112 6.18 13.67 -5.86
C ARG A 112 5.58 13.91 -7.24
N GLU A 113 6.22 13.42 -8.30
CA GLU A 113 5.72 13.56 -9.67
C GLU A 113 4.41 12.80 -9.87
N TRP A 114 4.30 11.62 -9.26
CA TRP A 114 3.08 10.81 -9.28
C TRP A 114 1.91 11.51 -8.58
N VAL A 115 2.07 12.04 -7.36
CA VAL A 115 1.00 12.77 -6.67
C VAL A 115 0.60 14.04 -7.41
N ALA A 116 1.56 14.74 -8.03
CA ALA A 116 1.27 15.92 -8.83
C ALA A 116 0.44 15.63 -10.10
N SER A 117 0.32 14.36 -10.51
CA SER A 117 -0.47 13.95 -11.66
C SER A 117 -1.95 13.70 -11.35
N PHE A 118 -2.36 13.76 -10.08
CA PHE A 118 -3.75 13.51 -9.69
C PHE A 118 -4.67 14.65 -10.16
N ASP A 119 -5.91 14.33 -10.54
CA ASP A 119 -6.89 15.31 -10.99
C ASP A 119 -7.76 15.77 -9.81
N PRO A 120 -7.64 17.02 -9.33
CA PRO A 120 -8.40 17.51 -8.18
C PRO A 120 -9.90 17.67 -8.46
N LYS A 121 -10.35 17.48 -9.70
CA LYS A 121 -11.78 17.54 -10.05
C LYS A 121 -12.50 16.21 -9.88
N LYS A 122 -11.79 15.08 -9.96
CA LYS A 122 -12.36 13.75 -9.80
C LYS A 122 -12.27 13.34 -8.33
N PHE A 123 -13.19 13.81 -7.49
CA PHE A 123 -13.15 13.52 -6.06
C PHE A 123 -14.56 13.25 -5.50
N ILE A 124 -14.62 12.54 -4.39
CA ILE A 124 -15.78 12.51 -3.50
C ILE A 124 -15.40 13.26 -2.23
N VAL A 125 -16.33 14.02 -1.64
CA VAL A 125 -16.06 14.73 -0.38
C VAL A 125 -15.72 13.73 0.71
N ASP A 126 -14.51 13.86 1.24
CA ASP A 126 -14.06 13.21 2.45
C ASP A 126 -14.60 13.98 3.67
N GLU A 127 -15.55 13.38 4.37
CA GLU A 127 -16.17 13.94 5.58
C GLU A 127 -15.19 14.05 6.76
N TRP A 128 -14.06 13.34 6.73
CA TRP A 128 -12.98 13.48 7.72
C TRP A 128 -12.09 14.70 7.41
N GLY A 129 -12.19 15.25 6.19
CA GLY A 129 -11.48 16.46 5.77
C GLY A 129 -9.98 16.30 5.56
N LEU A 130 -9.47 15.07 5.45
CA LEU A 130 -8.04 14.78 5.33
C LEU A 130 -7.57 14.79 3.87
N PHE A 131 -8.44 14.35 2.95
CA PHE A 131 -8.06 14.09 1.55
C PHE A 131 -8.86 14.89 0.53
N ASN A 132 -9.66 15.88 0.99
CA ASN A 132 -10.33 16.82 0.11
C ASN A 132 -9.32 17.65 -0.71
N PRO A 133 -9.66 17.97 -1.98
CA PRO A 133 -8.87 18.92 -2.76
C PRO A 133 -8.73 20.28 -2.06
N PRO A 134 -7.66 21.04 -2.34
CA PRO A 134 -7.45 22.35 -1.73
C PRO A 134 -8.65 23.28 -1.92
N GLY A 135 -9.20 23.78 -0.81
CA GLY A 135 -10.34 24.72 -0.82
C GLY A 135 -11.71 24.07 -0.68
N ILE A 136 -11.80 22.74 -0.60
CA ILE A 136 -13.06 22.03 -0.36
C ILE A 136 -13.16 21.67 1.14
N PRO A 137 -14.15 22.21 1.88
CA PRO A 137 -14.38 21.85 3.27
C PRO A 137 -15.07 20.47 3.38
N GLN A 138 -15.00 19.85 4.56
CA GLN A 138 -15.57 18.53 4.82
C GLN A 138 -17.11 18.47 4.76
N ASP A 139 -17.78 19.63 4.85
CA ASP A 139 -19.24 19.76 4.75
C ASP A 139 -19.69 20.28 3.38
N TYR A 140 -18.79 20.24 2.38
CA TYR A 140 -19.13 20.60 1.01
C TYR A 140 -20.20 19.65 0.46
N VAL A 141 -21.25 20.20 -0.15
CA VAL A 141 -22.29 19.42 -0.80
C VAL A 141 -22.00 19.43 -2.30
N GLN A 142 -21.54 18.29 -2.83
CA GLN A 142 -21.31 18.11 -4.26
C GLN A 142 -22.62 18.10 -5.04
N SER A 143 -22.63 18.76 -6.19
CA SER A 143 -23.72 18.69 -7.16
C SER A 143 -23.57 17.48 -8.09
N ASP A 144 -24.69 17.01 -8.67
CA ASP A 144 -24.69 15.91 -9.63
C ASP A 144 -23.73 16.19 -10.81
N ALA A 145 -23.67 17.43 -11.28
CA ALA A 145 -22.78 17.86 -12.38
C ALA A 145 -21.27 17.74 -12.04
N GLU A 146 -20.91 17.74 -10.76
CA GLU A 146 -19.52 17.49 -10.33
C GLU A 146 -19.20 15.99 -10.28
N LEU A 147 -20.23 15.13 -10.27
CA LEU A 147 -20.14 13.68 -10.20
C LEU A 147 -20.32 13.00 -11.57
N ASP A 148 -20.53 13.76 -12.64
CA ASP A 148 -20.70 13.26 -14.02
C ASP A 148 -19.57 12.28 -14.44
N PHE A 149 -18.37 12.40 -13.87
CA PHE A 149 -17.24 11.51 -14.16
C PHE A 149 -17.44 10.07 -13.65
N LEU A 150 -18.37 9.82 -12.72
CA LEU A 150 -18.68 8.47 -12.22
C LEU A 150 -19.36 7.62 -13.29
N ASP A 151 -20.11 8.25 -14.19
CA ASP A 151 -20.79 7.58 -15.30
C ASP A 151 -19.82 7.30 -16.47
N GLU A 152 -18.64 7.94 -16.49
CA GLU A 152 -17.61 7.73 -17.51
C GLU A 152 -16.80 6.44 -17.29
N ASP A 153 -16.74 5.94 -16.04
CA ASP A 153 -15.86 4.83 -15.62
C ASP A 153 -16.58 3.44 -15.65
N ASP A 154 -17.76 3.33 -16.28
CA ASP A 154 -18.47 2.05 -16.54
C ASP A 154 -17.99 1.34 -17.82
N ASP A 155 -16.69 1.36 -18.10
CA ASP A 155 -16.06 0.49 -19.08
C ASP A 155 -15.63 -0.84 -18.44
N GLY A 156 -16.62 -1.56 -17.89
CA GLY A 156 -16.59 -3.02 -17.71
C GLY A 156 -15.35 -3.55 -17.01
N LEU A 157 -15.13 -3.14 -15.75
CA LEU A 157 -14.17 -3.78 -14.86
C LEU A 157 -14.57 -5.25 -14.62
N ASP A 158 -14.16 -6.13 -15.54
CA ASP A 158 -14.11 -7.57 -15.35
C ASP A 158 -13.10 -7.85 -14.23
N PHE A 159 -13.59 -7.98 -13.00
CA PHE A 159 -12.80 -8.37 -11.83
C PHE A 159 -12.21 -9.78 -11.95
N GLY A 160 -12.45 -10.50 -13.06
CA GLY A 160 -12.01 -11.88 -13.24
C GLY A 160 -12.62 -12.80 -12.19
N PHE A 161 -13.72 -12.38 -11.56
CA PHE A 161 -14.47 -13.19 -10.63
C PHE A 161 -15.42 -14.06 -11.45
N ASP A 162 -15.05 -15.31 -11.67
CA ASP A 162 -15.97 -16.34 -12.13
C ASP A 162 -16.72 -16.88 -10.89
N PRO A 163 -18.04 -16.67 -10.77
CA PRO A 163 -18.83 -17.24 -9.68
C PRO A 163 -18.74 -18.77 -9.60
N GLY A 164 -18.29 -19.44 -10.67
CA GLY A 164 -18.02 -20.88 -10.70
C GLY A 164 -16.82 -21.33 -9.86
N ASP A 165 -15.93 -20.42 -9.46
CA ASP A 165 -14.74 -20.75 -8.65
C ASP A 165 -15.08 -21.10 -7.17
N PHE A 166 -16.34 -20.92 -6.74
CA PHE A 166 -16.79 -21.20 -5.37
C PHE A 166 -17.60 -22.51 -5.21
N GLU A 167 -17.81 -23.28 -6.28
CA GLU A 167 -18.50 -24.58 -6.20
C GLU A 167 -17.61 -25.67 -5.57
N GLY A 168 -17.41 -25.59 -4.26
CA GLY A 168 -16.67 -26.62 -3.52
C GLY A 168 -16.76 -26.58 -2.00
N TYR A 169 -17.42 -25.57 -1.42
CA TYR A 169 -17.63 -25.52 0.04
C TYR A 169 -18.94 -26.21 0.40
N ASP A 170 -18.88 -27.53 0.63
CA ASP A 170 -20.00 -28.27 1.20
C ASP A 170 -20.11 -27.94 2.69
N SER A 171 -21.16 -27.18 3.05
CA SER A 171 -21.35 -26.61 4.38
C SER A 171 -21.93 -27.61 5.39
N SER A 172 -21.78 -28.92 5.16
CA SER A 172 -22.46 -29.97 5.95
C SER A 172 -21.63 -30.67 7.02
N ASP A 173 -20.35 -30.31 7.21
CA ASP A 173 -19.51 -30.89 8.28
C ASP A 173 -19.37 -29.94 9.47
N ASP A 174 -20.46 -29.71 10.20
CA ASP A 174 -20.42 -29.15 11.56
C ASP A 174 -21.40 -29.93 12.46
N ASN A 175 -21.10 -31.21 12.71
CA ASN A 175 -21.63 -31.93 13.88
C ASN A 175 -20.67 -31.68 15.06
N PHE A 176 -20.95 -30.64 15.84
CA PHE A 176 -20.38 -30.49 17.17
C PHE A 176 -21.06 -31.50 18.11
N GLU A 177 -20.35 -32.59 18.45
CA GLU A 177 -20.74 -33.48 19.53
C GLU A 177 -20.62 -32.74 20.88
N ASP A 178 -21.77 -32.45 21.50
CA ASP A 178 -21.85 -31.91 22.86
C ASP A 178 -21.61 -33.04 23.87
N GLU A 179 -20.34 -33.28 24.21
CA GLU A 179 -19.99 -34.04 25.41
C GLU A 179 -19.95 -33.11 26.63
N GLY A 180 -20.98 -33.20 27.46
CA GLY A 180 -21.03 -32.57 28.78
C GLY A 180 -21.94 -33.32 29.75
N GLY A 181 -21.36 -34.23 30.55
CA GLY A 181 -21.89 -34.63 31.86
C GLY A 181 -21.87 -33.43 32.84
N ASP A 182 -22.61 -33.37 33.93
CA ASP A 182 -23.26 -34.35 34.83
C ASP A 182 -24.69 -33.90 35.17
#